data_AF-A0A5C5ZSA9-F1
#
_entry.id   AF-A0A5C5ZSA9-F1
#
_cell.length_a   1.000
_cell.length_b   1.000
_cell.length_c   1.000
_cell.angle_alpha   90.00
_cell.angle_beta   90.00
_cell.angle_gamma   90.00
#
_symmetry.space_group_name_H-M   'P 1'
#
loop_
_entity.id
_entity.type
_entity.pdbx_description
1 polymer ?
#
loop_
_entity_poly.entity_id
_entity_poly.type
_entity_poly.pdbx_seq_one_letter_code
_entity_poly.pdbx_strand_id
1 'polypeptide(L)'
;MTPAPRPEAWTETTPVQVRRTLRGVVLVFALAWSLLATPVGASDCFETKDFAAPIEQVELYIAEHGADNVLLVVDIDNTMLSMAQDLGSDQWFEWQSYLLKHEPDSPELAATDFDGLLEAQGLLFTLGKMRPPQSTQPALIKRVQEQGVRTLVLTSRGDDFRAATIRELVANGYDFPETAVTPATPKAGPYAPYDPKAPMAAGLTQEEFEGFGLGQPRPVSYADGVLMTAGQHKGAMLLTMLHQLEKQPEAIVFVDDHGRHVLRVYDALVRRGVEVSTFHYQHEDDRVARFRYSDKRDVVNRWRRLHDVLAEVFEAPEASNPTLGPAAASSSAGAATAR
;
A
#
# COMPACT_ATOMS: atom_id res chain seq x y z
N MET A 1 6.59 8.76 -44.82
CA MET A 1 5.77 8.58 -43.61
C MET A 1 5.39 9.95 -43.09
N THR A 2 4.11 10.28 -43.20
CA THR A 2 3.49 11.53 -42.76
C THR A 2 3.51 11.61 -41.23
N PRO A 3 3.88 12.73 -40.60
CA PRO A 3 3.79 12.86 -39.15
C PRO A 3 2.32 13.05 -38.74
N ALA A 4 1.91 12.36 -37.68
CA ALA A 4 0.58 12.43 -37.10
C ALA A 4 0.29 13.83 -36.49
N PRO A 5 -0.98 14.31 -36.52
CA PRO A 5 -1.34 15.61 -35.98
C PRO A 5 -1.38 15.60 -34.45
N ARG A 6 -1.00 16.73 -33.83
CA ARG A 6 -1.08 16.99 -32.38
C ARG A 6 -2.54 17.29 -31.99
N PRO A 7 -3.00 16.89 -30.79
CA PRO A 7 -4.33 17.23 -30.30
C PRO A 7 -4.46 18.71 -29.92
N GLU A 8 -5.61 19.27 -30.24
CA GLU A 8 -5.99 20.68 -30.09
C GLU A 8 -6.11 21.11 -28.62
N ALA A 9 -5.65 22.33 -28.34
CA ALA A 9 -5.75 22.99 -27.06
C ALA A 9 -7.19 23.49 -26.83
N TRP A 10 -7.74 23.17 -25.66
CA TRP A 10 -9.01 23.70 -25.18
C TRP A 10 -8.88 25.20 -24.92
N THR A 11 -9.56 26.04 -25.70
CA THR A 11 -9.66 27.47 -25.47
C THR A 11 -10.78 27.77 -24.47
N GLU A 12 -10.41 28.29 -23.31
CA GLU A 12 -11.31 28.93 -22.35
C GLU A 12 -11.96 30.16 -23.00
N THR A 13 -13.30 30.21 -23.01
CA THR A 13 -14.04 31.43 -23.33
C THR A 13 -14.59 32.04 -22.05
N THR A 14 -14.33 33.34 -21.92
CA THR A 14 -14.58 34.25 -20.81
C THR A 14 -16.06 34.36 -20.40
N PRO A 15 -16.36 34.62 -19.11
CA PRO A 15 -17.74 34.81 -18.66
C PRO A 15 -18.25 36.22 -18.98
N VAL A 16 -19.42 36.29 -19.61
CA VAL A 16 -20.18 37.52 -19.88
C VAL A 16 -20.81 38.02 -18.57
N GLN A 17 -20.40 39.21 -18.12
CA GLN A 17 -21.07 39.94 -17.05
C GLN A 17 -22.39 40.54 -17.54
N VAL A 18 -23.51 40.15 -16.93
CA VAL A 18 -24.80 40.83 -17.08
C VAL A 18 -25.22 41.43 -15.73
N ARG A 19 -25.15 42.76 -15.63
CA ARG A 19 -25.78 43.54 -14.55
C ARG A 19 -27.26 43.74 -14.87
N ARG A 20 -28.17 43.35 -13.96
CA ARG A 20 -29.52 43.94 -13.85
C ARG A 20 -29.91 44.16 -12.39
N THR A 21 -30.62 45.25 -12.20
CA THR A 21 -30.89 46.01 -10.98
C THR A 21 -32.02 45.44 -10.11
N LEU A 22 -31.94 45.77 -8.80
CA LEU A 22 -32.85 45.48 -7.69
C LEU A 22 -34.34 45.81 -7.93
N ARG A 23 -35.21 45.01 -7.30
CA ARG A 23 -36.23 45.41 -6.30
C ARG A 23 -37.10 44.21 -5.90
N GLY A 24 -37.24 43.93 -4.61
CA GLY A 24 -38.29 43.01 -4.13
C GLY A 24 -38.09 42.42 -2.73
N VAL A 25 -38.57 43.16 -1.72
CA VAL A 25 -39.29 42.72 -0.50
C VAL A 25 -38.65 41.68 0.44
N VAL A 26 -38.55 42.12 1.69
CA VAL A 26 -38.16 41.42 2.93
C VAL A 26 -39.13 40.29 3.29
N LEU A 27 -38.58 39.13 3.67
CA LEU A 27 -39.21 38.17 4.59
C LEU A 27 -38.12 37.49 5.40
N VAL A 28 -37.91 37.96 6.63
CA VAL A 28 -37.03 37.32 7.62
C VAL A 28 -37.84 36.24 8.32
N PHE A 29 -37.61 34.98 7.94
CA PHE A 29 -38.00 33.83 8.76
C PHE A 29 -36.82 33.48 9.67
N ALA A 30 -36.91 33.84 10.95
CA ALA A 30 -36.02 33.32 11.98
C ALA A 30 -36.51 31.92 12.37
N LEU A 31 -35.99 30.88 11.71
CA LEU A 31 -36.11 29.50 12.16
C LEU A 31 -34.95 29.20 13.11
N ALA A 32 -35.22 29.28 14.41
CA ALA A 32 -34.35 28.74 15.44
C ALA A 32 -34.43 27.20 15.38
N TRP A 33 -33.61 26.59 14.53
CA TRP A 33 -33.34 25.16 14.62
C TRP A 33 -32.26 24.95 15.68
N SER A 34 -32.68 24.66 16.91
CA SER A 34 -31.81 24.04 17.89
C SER A 34 -31.64 22.56 17.52
N LEU A 35 -30.85 22.32 16.47
CA LEU A 35 -30.22 21.02 16.25
C LEU A 35 -29.05 20.95 17.22
N LEU A 36 -29.22 20.20 18.31
CA LEU A 36 -28.10 19.49 18.92
C LEU A 36 -27.64 18.42 17.93
N ALA A 37 -27.08 18.85 16.80
CA ALA A 37 -26.19 18.02 16.04
C ALA A 37 -24.94 17.94 16.91
N THR A 38 -24.68 16.78 17.50
CA THR A 38 -23.31 16.41 17.85
C THR A 38 -22.48 16.74 16.60
N PRO A 39 -21.43 17.56 16.70
CA PRO A 39 -20.53 17.71 15.57
C PRO A 39 -20.04 16.29 15.26
N VAL A 40 -20.53 15.72 14.16
CA VAL A 40 -19.77 14.71 13.45
C VAL A 40 -18.56 15.53 13.01
N GLY A 41 -17.42 15.34 13.66
CA GLY A 41 -16.23 16.07 13.28
C GLY A 41 -15.99 15.84 11.79
N ALA A 42 -15.66 16.94 11.10
CA ALA A 42 -15.69 16.97 9.65
C ALA A 42 -14.69 15.94 9.12
N SER A 43 -15.20 14.89 8.50
CA SER A 43 -14.35 13.94 7.78
C SER A 43 -13.98 14.57 6.44
N ASP A 44 -12.69 14.65 6.15
CA ASP A 44 -12.17 15.37 4.99
C ASP A 44 -11.12 14.54 4.23
N CYS A 45 -11.02 14.83 2.94
CA CYS A 45 -9.98 14.28 2.06
C CYS A 45 -9.11 15.43 1.55
N PHE A 46 -7.82 15.38 1.86
CA PHE A 46 -6.85 16.41 1.55
C PHE A 46 -5.80 15.92 0.56
N GLU A 47 -5.19 16.87 -0.17
CA GLU A 47 -3.97 16.64 -0.94
C GLU A 47 -2.83 17.42 -0.30
N THR A 48 -1.63 16.83 -0.25
CA THR A 48 -0.46 17.52 0.30
C THR A 48 0.84 16.96 -0.26
N LYS A 49 1.85 17.83 -0.39
CA LYS A 49 3.25 17.43 -0.66
C LYS A 49 4.12 17.45 0.60
N ASP A 50 3.57 17.91 1.72
CA ASP A 50 4.25 18.00 3.01
C ASP A 50 3.60 17.02 4.01
N PHE A 51 4.44 16.25 4.69
CA PHE A 51 4.01 15.23 5.63
C PHE A 51 3.77 15.82 7.02
N ALA A 52 4.12 17.10 7.24
CA ALA A 52 3.69 17.83 8.43
C ALA A 52 2.16 17.97 8.49
N ALA A 53 1.48 18.14 7.34
CA ALA A 53 0.02 18.32 7.29
C ALA A 53 -0.79 17.18 7.97
N PRO A 54 -0.58 15.88 7.67
CA PRO A 54 -1.28 14.82 8.39
C PRO A 54 -0.90 14.76 9.87
N ILE A 55 0.31 15.19 10.25
CA ILE A 55 0.77 15.19 11.63
C ILE A 55 0.10 16.31 12.43
N GLU A 56 -0.06 17.49 11.83
CA GLU A 56 -0.86 18.59 12.40
C GLU A 56 -2.32 18.15 12.61
N GLN A 57 -2.89 17.39 11.66
CA GLN A 57 -4.24 16.84 11.82
C GLN A 57 -4.33 15.81 12.96
N VAL A 58 -3.31 14.96 13.14
CA VAL A 58 -3.23 14.07 14.30
C VAL A 58 -3.26 14.89 15.59
N GLU A 59 -2.50 15.98 15.68
CA GLU A 59 -2.45 16.82 16.88
C GLU A 59 -3.78 17.53 17.16
N LEU A 60 -4.52 17.91 16.13
CA LEU A 60 -5.90 18.40 16.28
C LEU A 60 -6.80 17.34 16.90
N TYR A 61 -6.75 16.10 16.39
CA TYR A 61 -7.52 14.99 16.97
C TYR A 61 -7.06 14.61 18.38
N ILE A 62 -5.77 14.74 18.71
CA ILE A 62 -5.30 14.56 20.10
C ILE A 62 -5.97 15.59 21.02
N ALA A 63 -6.07 16.85 20.61
CA ALA A 63 -6.67 17.91 21.41
C ALA A 63 -8.18 17.70 21.63
N GLU A 64 -8.87 17.06 20.67
CA GLU A 64 -10.31 16.80 20.71
C GLU A 64 -10.67 15.50 21.44
N HIS A 65 -10.00 14.40 21.11
CA HIS A 65 -10.36 13.05 21.57
C HIS A 65 -9.39 12.47 22.62
N GLY A 66 -8.20 13.04 22.78
CA GLY A 66 -7.10 12.43 23.55
C GLY A 66 -6.31 11.41 22.72
N ALA A 67 -5.00 11.33 22.96
CA ALA A 67 -4.08 10.57 22.09
C ALA A 67 -4.37 9.07 22.00
N ASP A 68 -4.89 8.45 23.07
CA ASP A 68 -5.22 7.03 23.12
C ASP A 68 -6.46 6.66 22.28
N ASN A 69 -7.24 7.66 21.87
CA ASN A 69 -8.40 7.55 20.98
C ASN A 69 -8.08 7.87 19.51
N VAL A 70 -6.86 8.29 19.20
CA VAL A 70 -6.42 8.63 17.84
C VAL A 70 -5.57 7.50 17.26
N LEU A 71 -5.79 7.20 15.98
CA LEU A 71 -4.97 6.26 15.21
C LEU A 71 -4.38 6.94 13.97
N LEU A 72 -3.06 6.88 13.84
CA LEU A 72 -2.36 7.22 12.61
C LEU A 72 -2.14 5.96 11.76
N VAL A 73 -2.72 5.93 10.56
CA VAL A 73 -2.56 4.86 9.57
C VAL A 73 -1.76 5.38 8.38
N VAL A 74 -0.68 4.70 8.03
CA VAL A 74 0.26 5.18 6.99
C VAL A 74 0.65 4.07 6.02
N ASP A 75 0.67 4.39 4.72
CA ASP A 75 1.24 3.51 3.71
C ASP A 75 2.79 3.54 3.69
N ILE A 76 3.41 2.63 2.95
CA ILE A 76 4.87 2.52 2.79
C ILE A 76 5.34 3.16 1.49
N ASP A 77 5.02 2.57 0.35
CA ASP A 77 5.63 2.88 -0.95
C ASP A 77 5.30 4.33 -1.35
N ASN A 78 6.33 5.13 -1.67
CA ASN A 78 6.26 6.58 -1.94
C ASN A 78 5.63 7.45 -0.82
N THR A 79 5.21 6.84 0.30
CA THR A 79 4.61 7.53 1.45
C THR A 79 5.60 7.67 2.59
N MET A 80 6.12 6.57 3.10
CA MET A 80 7.17 6.53 4.13
C MET A 80 8.52 6.09 3.57
N LEU A 81 8.53 5.29 2.51
CA LEU A 81 9.74 4.78 1.89
C LEU A 81 9.62 4.84 0.37
N SER A 82 10.66 5.37 -0.26
CA SER A 82 10.88 5.35 -1.70
C SER A 82 12.20 4.69 -2.00
N MET A 83 12.27 3.87 -3.04
CA MET A 83 13.56 3.32 -3.52
C MET A 83 14.53 4.45 -3.86
N ALA A 84 15.80 4.35 -3.49
CA ALA A 84 16.78 5.40 -3.77
C ALA A 84 17.05 5.57 -5.28
N GLN A 85 16.84 4.50 -6.04
CA GLN A 85 16.97 4.42 -7.49
C GLN A 85 15.63 4.07 -8.15
N ASP A 86 15.54 4.25 -9.47
CA ASP A 86 14.30 3.96 -10.22
C ASP A 86 14.08 2.46 -10.47
N LEU A 87 15.14 1.65 -10.63
CA LEU A 87 15.01 0.21 -10.74
C LEU A 87 14.46 -0.38 -9.42
N GLY A 88 13.31 -1.07 -9.50
CA GLY A 88 12.61 -1.63 -8.34
C GLY A 88 11.75 -0.63 -7.58
N SER A 89 11.65 0.62 -8.04
CA SER A 89 10.70 1.60 -7.50
C SER A 89 9.25 1.21 -7.79
N ASP A 90 8.31 1.81 -7.05
CA ASP A 90 6.86 1.60 -7.27
C ASP A 90 6.48 1.89 -8.74
N GLN A 91 6.95 3.02 -9.28
CA GLN A 91 6.69 3.38 -10.67
C GLN A 91 7.34 2.43 -11.70
N TRP A 92 8.46 1.77 -11.34
CA TRP A 92 9.03 0.70 -12.18
C TRP A 92 8.16 -0.54 -12.15
N PHE A 93 7.67 -0.94 -10.98
CA PHE A 93 6.77 -2.08 -10.82
C PHE A 93 5.45 -1.87 -11.58
N GLU A 94 4.86 -0.68 -11.47
CA GLU A 94 3.64 -0.31 -12.20
C GLU A 94 3.85 -0.33 -13.72
N TRP A 95 5.01 0.16 -14.20
CA TRP A 95 5.35 0.10 -15.62
C TRP A 95 5.53 -1.34 -16.11
N GLN A 96 6.22 -2.19 -15.35
CA GLN A 96 6.39 -3.60 -15.70
C GLN A 96 5.07 -4.37 -15.66
N SER A 97 4.21 -4.09 -14.68
CA SER A 97 2.85 -4.62 -14.60
C SER A 97 1.99 -4.19 -15.80
N TYR A 98 2.14 -2.94 -16.25
CA TYR A 98 1.50 -2.46 -17.47
C TYR A 98 1.98 -3.24 -18.70
N LEU A 99 3.30 -3.40 -18.88
CA LEU A 99 3.87 -4.16 -20.00
C LEU A 99 3.36 -5.60 -20.01
N LEU A 100 3.36 -6.30 -18.88
CA LEU A 100 2.86 -7.68 -18.79
C LEU A 100 1.41 -7.81 -19.31
N LYS A 101 0.59 -6.80 -19.02
CA LYS A 101 -0.83 -6.82 -19.37
C LYS A 101 -1.13 -6.34 -20.79
N HIS A 102 -0.35 -5.39 -21.29
CA HIS A 102 -0.69 -4.64 -22.50
C HIS A 102 0.31 -4.82 -23.64
N GLU A 103 1.56 -5.19 -23.33
CA GLU A 103 2.67 -5.38 -24.25
C GLU A 103 3.50 -6.63 -23.87
N PRO A 104 2.90 -7.83 -23.81
CA PRO A 104 3.55 -9.04 -23.28
C PRO A 104 4.77 -9.52 -24.09
N ASP A 105 4.94 -9.03 -25.32
CA ASP A 105 6.10 -9.32 -26.17
C ASP A 105 7.20 -8.25 -26.05
N SER A 106 7.05 -7.28 -25.14
CA SER A 106 8.02 -6.19 -24.99
C SER A 106 9.39 -6.74 -24.55
N PRO A 107 10.49 -6.37 -25.24
CA PRO A 107 11.83 -6.78 -24.84
C PRO A 107 12.30 -6.09 -23.56
N GLU A 108 11.52 -5.17 -23.01
CA GLU A 108 11.80 -4.41 -21.79
C GLU A 108 11.20 -5.06 -20.54
N LEU A 109 10.48 -6.17 -20.70
CA LEU A 109 9.95 -6.96 -19.60
C LEU A 109 11.06 -7.54 -18.74
N ALA A 110 10.88 -7.40 -17.43
CA ALA A 110 11.75 -7.96 -16.41
C ALA A 110 11.38 -9.42 -16.08
N ALA A 111 10.13 -9.81 -16.34
CA ALA A 111 9.57 -11.14 -16.09
C ALA A 111 8.50 -11.48 -17.13
N THR A 112 8.15 -12.77 -17.22
CA THR A 112 7.16 -13.29 -18.19
C THR A 112 5.73 -13.30 -17.65
N ASP A 113 5.56 -13.25 -16.34
CA ASP A 113 4.27 -13.26 -15.67
C ASP A 113 4.33 -12.43 -14.38
N PHE A 114 3.18 -12.34 -13.70
CA PHE A 114 3.05 -11.51 -12.50
C PHE A 114 3.84 -12.07 -11.32
N ASP A 115 3.91 -13.39 -11.16
CA ASP A 115 4.66 -14.02 -10.07
C ASP A 115 6.16 -13.80 -10.24
N GLY A 116 6.69 -13.95 -11.45
CA GLY A 116 8.07 -13.61 -11.77
C GLY A 116 8.36 -12.11 -11.59
N LEU A 117 7.39 -11.23 -11.82
CA LEU A 117 7.55 -9.80 -11.51
C LEU A 117 7.62 -9.55 -9.99
N LEU A 118 6.83 -10.28 -9.18
CA LEU A 118 6.93 -10.23 -7.72
C LEU A 118 8.28 -10.76 -7.23
N GLU A 119 8.82 -11.81 -7.84
CA GLU A 119 10.16 -12.33 -7.54
C GLU A 119 11.25 -11.29 -7.85
N ALA A 120 11.18 -10.68 -9.04
CA ALA A 120 12.10 -9.61 -9.43
C ALA A 120 12.01 -8.41 -8.46
N GLN A 121 10.79 -8.00 -8.08
CA GLN A 121 10.56 -6.93 -7.12
C GLN A 121 11.11 -7.28 -5.73
N GLY A 122 10.88 -8.51 -5.26
CA GLY A 122 11.36 -8.99 -3.97
C GLY A 122 12.88 -9.01 -3.88
N LEU A 123 13.55 -9.45 -4.95
CA LEU A 123 15.00 -9.36 -5.09
C LEU A 123 15.48 -7.90 -5.02
N LEU A 124 14.85 -7.00 -5.78
CA LEU A 124 15.22 -5.58 -5.81
C LEU A 124 14.99 -4.88 -4.46
N PHE A 125 13.94 -5.23 -3.73
CA PHE A 125 13.74 -4.79 -2.35
C PHE A 125 14.80 -5.37 -1.40
N THR A 126 15.17 -6.64 -1.60
CA THR A 126 16.20 -7.29 -0.77
C THR A 126 17.58 -6.65 -0.97
N LEU A 127 17.94 -6.29 -2.20
CA LEU A 127 19.25 -5.70 -2.50
C LEU A 127 19.29 -4.18 -2.38
N GLY A 128 18.17 -3.53 -2.68
CA GLY A 128 18.06 -2.08 -2.77
C GLY A 128 18.04 -1.36 -1.43
N LYS A 129 18.27 -0.04 -1.50
CA LYS A 129 18.10 0.88 -0.38
C LYS A 129 16.93 1.80 -0.62
N MET A 130 16.21 2.08 0.45
CA MET A 130 15.11 3.03 0.46
C MET A 130 15.48 4.26 1.29
N ARG A 131 14.74 5.33 1.08
CA ARG A 131 14.81 6.58 1.84
C ARG A 131 13.39 7.07 2.13
N PRO A 132 13.19 7.89 3.17
CA PRO A 132 11.98 8.68 3.28
C PRO A 132 11.83 9.61 2.06
N PRO A 133 10.61 9.83 1.54
CA PRO A 133 10.30 10.97 0.70
C PRO A 133 10.85 12.27 1.27
N GLN A 134 10.63 12.51 2.56
CA GLN A 134 11.17 13.65 3.30
C GLN A 134 11.99 13.20 4.50
N SER A 135 13.22 13.69 4.61
CA SER A 135 14.13 13.33 5.71
C SER A 135 13.58 13.62 7.13
N THR A 136 12.59 14.49 7.26
CA THR A 136 11.93 14.85 8.54
C THR A 136 10.83 13.87 8.96
N GLN A 137 10.33 13.01 8.06
CA GLN A 137 9.20 12.12 8.34
C GLN A 137 9.39 11.20 9.56
N PRO A 138 10.54 10.52 9.76
CA PRO A 138 10.73 9.69 10.94
C PRO A 138 10.57 10.48 12.25
N ALA A 139 11.11 11.70 12.31
CA ALA A 139 10.99 12.56 13.49
C ALA A 139 9.54 13.04 13.72
N LEU A 140 8.80 13.32 12.65
CA LEU A 140 7.40 13.72 12.74
C LEU A 140 6.51 12.57 13.26
N ILE A 141 6.70 11.35 12.77
CA ILE A 141 5.97 10.17 13.27
C ILE A 141 6.33 9.93 14.74
N LYS A 142 7.63 9.97 15.09
CA LYS A 142 8.09 9.81 16.48
C LYS A 142 7.45 10.82 17.42
N ARG A 143 7.30 12.08 16.99
CA ARG A 143 6.66 13.15 17.78
C ARG A 143 5.22 12.82 18.20
N VAL A 144 4.42 12.19 17.34
CA VAL A 144 3.04 11.81 17.71
C VAL A 144 3.00 10.49 18.48
N GLN A 145 3.94 9.58 18.21
CA GLN A 145 4.12 8.37 19.01
C GLN A 145 4.47 8.71 20.47
N GLU A 146 5.36 9.67 20.70
CA GLU A 146 5.73 10.17 22.04
C GLU A 146 4.55 10.84 22.77
N GLN A 147 3.52 11.28 22.05
CA GLN A 147 2.27 11.79 22.62
C GLN A 147 1.27 10.67 22.97
N GLY A 148 1.58 9.40 22.66
CA GLY A 148 0.75 8.24 22.96
C GLY A 148 -0.20 7.83 21.82
N VAL A 149 -0.04 8.39 20.62
CA VAL A 149 -0.85 8.01 19.46
C VAL A 149 -0.49 6.61 18.98
N ARG A 150 -1.51 5.76 18.81
CA ARG A 150 -1.33 4.43 18.22
C ARG A 150 -1.08 4.55 16.71
N THR A 151 -0.29 3.64 16.17
CA THR A 151 0.06 3.61 14.75
C THR A 151 -0.26 2.27 14.11
N LEU A 152 -0.54 2.33 12.81
CA LEU A 152 -0.68 1.16 11.95
C LEU A 152 -0.07 1.48 10.58
N VAL A 153 0.90 0.67 10.17
CA VAL A 153 1.39 0.71 8.79
C VAL A 153 0.53 -0.24 7.94
N LEU A 154 -0.06 0.27 6.86
CA LEU A 154 -1.00 -0.46 6.01
C LEU A 154 -0.51 -0.48 4.55
N THR A 155 0.11 -1.58 4.14
CA THR A 155 0.76 -1.69 2.82
C THR A 155 0.11 -2.72 1.91
N SER A 156 0.16 -2.46 0.60
CA SER A 156 -0.20 -3.43 -0.44
C SER A 156 0.84 -4.54 -0.63
N ARG A 157 2.03 -4.44 -0.02
CA ARG A 157 3.02 -5.52 -0.04
C ARG A 157 2.46 -6.81 0.56
N GLY A 158 2.88 -7.95 0.02
CA GLY A 158 2.66 -9.28 0.60
C GLY A 158 3.72 -9.65 1.64
N ASP A 159 3.49 -10.73 2.38
CA ASP A 159 4.36 -11.17 3.48
C ASP A 159 5.79 -11.51 3.03
N ASP A 160 5.96 -11.96 1.79
CA ASP A 160 7.29 -12.28 1.22
C ASP A 160 8.23 -11.07 1.19
N PHE A 161 7.68 -9.84 1.21
CA PHE A 161 8.46 -8.60 1.24
C PHE A 161 8.76 -8.10 2.66
N ARG A 162 8.31 -8.81 3.71
CA ARG A 162 8.40 -8.34 5.11
C ARG A 162 9.81 -8.08 5.55
N ALA A 163 10.72 -9.02 5.35
CA ALA A 163 12.09 -8.89 5.84
C ALA A 163 12.78 -7.64 5.27
N ALA A 164 12.68 -7.41 3.95
CA ALA A 164 13.23 -6.22 3.31
C ALA A 164 12.53 -4.93 3.78
N THR A 165 11.20 -4.97 3.93
CA THR A 165 10.40 -3.83 4.39
C THR A 165 10.80 -3.38 5.80
N ILE A 166 10.83 -4.30 6.76
CA ILE A 166 11.19 -4.00 8.15
C ILE A 166 12.63 -3.51 8.24
N ARG A 167 13.56 -4.15 7.50
CA ARG A 167 14.96 -3.71 7.44
C ARG A 167 15.06 -2.25 7.01
N GLU A 168 14.36 -1.84 5.96
CA GLU A 168 14.44 -0.48 5.44
C GLU A 168 13.67 0.53 6.31
N LEU A 169 12.58 0.15 6.98
CA LEU A 169 11.93 1.01 7.97
C LEU A 169 12.88 1.33 9.13
N VAL A 170 13.51 0.31 9.72
CA VAL A 170 14.47 0.47 10.82
C VAL A 170 15.70 1.26 10.36
N ALA A 171 16.24 0.95 9.18
CA ALA A 171 17.40 1.67 8.64
C ALA A 171 17.14 3.17 8.42
N ASN A 172 15.88 3.57 8.22
CA ASN A 172 15.46 4.95 8.03
C ASN A 172 14.86 5.59 9.29
N GLY A 173 15.01 4.95 10.46
CA GLY A 173 14.66 5.54 11.76
C GLY A 173 13.19 5.47 12.14
N TYR A 174 12.40 4.61 11.50
CA TYR A 174 11.03 4.32 11.93
C TYR A 174 11.00 3.21 12.99
N ASP A 175 10.19 3.40 14.03
CA ASP A 175 9.97 2.43 15.10
C ASP A 175 8.47 2.32 15.40
N PHE A 176 7.81 1.30 14.84
CA PHE A 176 6.37 1.08 14.99
C PHE A 176 5.94 0.11 16.09
N PRO A 177 6.71 -0.93 16.48
CA PRO A 177 6.33 -1.86 17.53
C PRO A 177 5.83 -1.21 18.83
N GLU A 178 6.45 -0.11 19.27
CA GLU A 178 6.11 0.53 20.55
C GLU A 178 4.71 1.14 20.57
N THR A 179 4.18 1.59 19.43
CA THR A 179 2.84 2.20 19.35
C THR A 179 1.87 1.43 18.46
N ALA A 180 2.23 0.21 18.08
CA ALA A 180 1.42 -0.65 17.24
C ALA A 180 0.03 -0.91 17.85
N VAL A 181 -1.00 -0.91 17.00
CA VAL A 181 -2.32 -1.42 17.41
C VAL A 181 -2.23 -2.90 17.84
N THR A 182 -2.86 -3.26 18.95
CA THR A 182 -2.82 -4.64 19.44
C THR A 182 -4.16 -5.34 19.17
N PRO A 183 -4.23 -6.32 18.26
CA PRO A 183 -5.43 -7.12 18.08
C PRO A 183 -5.66 -8.03 19.31
N ALA A 184 -6.91 -8.20 19.71
CA ALA A 184 -7.33 -9.04 20.83
C ALA A 184 -6.92 -10.52 20.67
N THR A 185 -6.77 -10.97 19.42
CA THR A 185 -6.28 -12.31 19.10
C THR A 185 -5.19 -12.22 18.04
N PRO A 186 -3.93 -11.98 18.44
CA PRO A 186 -2.80 -11.94 17.52
C PRO A 186 -2.66 -13.27 16.77
N LYS A 187 -2.40 -13.18 15.47
CA LYS A 187 -2.15 -14.33 14.61
C LYS A 187 -0.67 -14.39 14.24
N ALA A 188 -0.07 -15.57 14.36
CA ALA A 188 1.30 -15.79 13.94
C ALA A 188 1.34 -16.09 12.43
N GLY A 189 2.16 -15.34 11.69
CA GLY A 189 2.35 -15.53 10.25
C GLY A 189 1.13 -15.13 9.39
N PRO A 190 1.14 -15.51 8.10
CA PRO A 190 0.05 -15.20 7.18
C PRO A 190 -1.27 -15.88 7.56
N TYR A 191 -2.39 -15.16 7.38
CA TYR A 191 -3.74 -15.63 7.67
C TYR A 191 -4.76 -15.08 6.67
N ALA A 192 -5.89 -15.76 6.50
CA ALA A 192 -7.01 -15.23 5.73
C ALA A 192 -7.70 -14.08 6.50
N PRO A 193 -7.84 -12.88 5.93
CA PRO A 193 -8.46 -11.73 6.60
C PRO A 193 -9.96 -11.88 6.83
N TYR A 194 -10.66 -12.63 5.97
CA TYR A 194 -12.09 -12.92 6.06
C TYR A 194 -12.43 -14.24 5.37
N ASP A 195 -13.60 -14.81 5.66
CA ASP A 195 -14.19 -15.90 4.87
C ASP A 195 -15.23 -15.29 3.92
N PRO A 196 -15.14 -15.47 2.58
CA PRO A 196 -16.14 -15.00 1.63
C PRO A 196 -17.57 -15.49 1.90
N LYS A 197 -17.73 -16.62 2.60
CA LYS A 197 -19.04 -17.16 2.98
C LYS A 197 -19.57 -16.58 4.28
N ALA A 198 -18.71 -15.92 5.06
CA ALA A 198 -19.04 -15.33 6.35
C ALA A 198 -18.25 -14.04 6.61
N PRO A 199 -18.34 -13.01 5.73
CA PRO A 199 -17.55 -11.78 5.86
C PRO A 199 -17.82 -11.00 7.16
N MET A 200 -19.03 -11.15 7.70
CA MET A 200 -19.46 -10.56 8.98
C MET A 200 -18.67 -11.06 10.18
N ALA A 201 -18.12 -12.28 10.13
CA ALA A 201 -17.25 -12.79 11.19
C ALA A 201 -15.90 -12.04 11.26
N ALA A 202 -15.53 -11.33 10.19
CA ALA A 202 -14.36 -10.44 10.14
C ALA A 202 -14.73 -8.96 10.33
N GLY A 203 -15.97 -8.67 10.74
CA GLY A 203 -16.46 -7.32 10.99
C GLY A 203 -16.93 -6.56 9.76
N LEU A 204 -16.93 -7.17 8.57
CA LEU A 204 -17.45 -6.55 7.33
C LEU A 204 -18.96 -6.73 7.20
N THR A 205 -19.67 -5.74 6.67
CA THR A 205 -21.08 -5.93 6.29
C THR A 205 -21.19 -6.62 4.94
N GLN A 206 -22.37 -7.16 4.62
CA GLN A 206 -22.64 -7.70 3.29
C GLN A 206 -22.55 -6.62 2.20
N GLU A 207 -23.04 -5.41 2.48
CA GLU A 207 -22.95 -4.27 1.57
C GLU A 207 -21.50 -3.87 1.31
N GLU A 208 -20.63 -3.87 2.33
CA GLU A 208 -19.19 -3.60 2.17
C GLU A 208 -18.52 -4.70 1.34
N PHE A 209 -18.84 -5.97 1.61
CA PHE A 209 -18.25 -7.08 0.87
C PHE A 209 -18.56 -6.99 -0.62
N GLU A 210 -19.83 -6.76 -0.97
CA GLU A 210 -20.29 -6.61 -2.36
C GLU A 210 -19.82 -5.29 -2.99
N GLY A 211 -19.97 -4.18 -2.27
CA GLY A 211 -19.65 -2.83 -2.74
C GLY A 211 -18.17 -2.60 -2.97
N PHE A 212 -17.30 -3.22 -2.17
CA PHE A 212 -15.85 -3.20 -2.39
C PHE A 212 -15.38 -4.22 -3.44
N GLY A 213 -16.29 -5.07 -3.94
CA GLY A 213 -15.98 -6.11 -4.91
C GLY A 213 -15.01 -7.17 -4.35
N LEU A 214 -15.18 -7.55 -3.08
CA LEU A 214 -14.33 -8.54 -2.44
C LEU A 214 -14.61 -9.94 -3.01
N GLY A 215 -13.54 -10.73 -3.14
CA GLY A 215 -13.59 -12.07 -3.71
C GLY A 215 -12.90 -13.07 -2.80
N GLN A 216 -12.19 -14.04 -3.38
CA GLN A 216 -11.32 -14.90 -2.60
C GLN A 216 -10.17 -14.08 -2.00
N PRO A 217 -9.97 -14.12 -0.68
CA PRO A 217 -8.93 -13.34 -0.04
C PRO A 217 -7.56 -13.95 -0.34
N ARG A 218 -6.55 -13.10 -0.31
CA ARG A 218 -5.14 -13.53 -0.21
C ARG A 218 -4.71 -13.50 1.26
N PRO A 219 -3.74 -14.34 1.67
CA PRO A 219 -3.18 -14.26 3.01
C PRO A 219 -2.63 -12.85 3.30
N VAL A 220 -2.99 -12.31 4.46
CA VAL A 220 -2.42 -11.09 5.03
C VAL A 220 -1.58 -11.44 6.23
N SER A 221 -0.67 -10.57 6.64
CA SER A 221 0.09 -10.76 7.88
C SER A 221 0.19 -9.46 8.65
N TYR A 222 0.16 -9.57 9.98
CA TYR A 222 0.34 -8.45 10.89
C TYR A 222 1.44 -8.79 11.89
N ALA A 223 2.48 -7.96 11.93
CA ALA A 223 3.52 -8.00 12.95
C ALA A 223 4.20 -6.64 13.02
N ASP A 224 4.68 -6.27 14.20
CA ASP A 224 5.52 -5.08 14.42
C ASP A 224 4.88 -3.77 13.93
N GLY A 225 3.55 -3.64 14.08
CA GLY A 225 2.82 -2.47 13.60
C GLY A 225 2.49 -2.48 12.10
N VAL A 226 2.94 -3.49 11.34
CA VAL A 226 2.81 -3.53 9.87
C VAL A 226 1.84 -4.61 9.39
N LEU A 227 0.72 -4.17 8.83
CA LEU A 227 -0.27 -4.98 8.13
C LEU A 227 0.03 -5.05 6.64
N MET A 228 0.41 -6.24 6.17
CA MET A 228 0.68 -6.56 4.77
C MET A 228 -0.55 -7.17 4.13
N THR A 229 -1.09 -6.47 3.13
CA THR A 229 -2.41 -6.79 2.57
C THR A 229 -2.37 -7.54 1.25
N ALA A 230 -1.18 -7.75 0.67
CA ALA A 230 -1.01 -8.42 -0.62
C ALA A 230 -1.91 -7.85 -1.72
N GLY A 231 -1.95 -6.52 -1.85
CA GLY A 231 -2.72 -5.78 -2.87
C GLY A 231 -4.24 -5.83 -2.70
N GLN A 232 -4.74 -6.23 -1.52
CA GLN A 232 -6.17 -6.25 -1.24
C GLN A 232 -6.73 -4.84 -0.96
N HIS A 233 -8.06 -4.74 -0.89
CA HIS A 233 -8.74 -3.45 -0.68
C HIS A 233 -8.39 -2.84 0.69
N LYS A 234 -7.53 -1.81 0.74
CA LYS A 234 -7.02 -1.22 2.00
C LYS A 234 -8.12 -0.80 2.98
N GLY A 235 -9.21 -0.20 2.51
CA GLY A 235 -10.36 0.13 3.38
C GLY A 235 -10.98 -1.11 4.05
N ALA A 236 -11.12 -2.22 3.31
CA ALA A 236 -11.67 -3.45 3.88
C ALA A 236 -10.68 -4.07 4.86
N MET A 237 -9.40 -4.08 4.53
CA MET A 237 -8.34 -4.62 5.40
C MET A 237 -8.23 -3.84 6.70
N LEU A 238 -8.33 -2.50 6.63
CA LEU A 238 -8.38 -1.66 7.81
C LEU A 238 -9.60 -1.99 8.67
N LEU A 239 -10.80 -2.12 8.10
CA LEU A 239 -12.00 -2.53 8.86
C LEU A 239 -11.83 -3.90 9.53
N THR A 240 -11.23 -4.88 8.85
CA THR A 240 -10.97 -6.20 9.47
C THR A 240 -9.96 -6.13 10.61
N MET A 241 -8.99 -5.21 10.55
CA MET A 241 -8.05 -4.96 11.65
C MET A 241 -8.73 -4.24 12.80
N LEU A 242 -9.48 -3.17 12.52
CA LEU A 242 -10.25 -2.42 13.52
C LEU A 242 -11.19 -3.35 14.29
N HIS A 243 -11.90 -4.25 13.61
CA HIS A 243 -12.77 -5.24 14.26
C HIS A 243 -12.06 -6.13 15.28
N GLN A 244 -10.76 -6.36 15.12
CA GLN A 244 -9.95 -7.18 16.03
C GLN A 244 -9.44 -6.39 17.24
N LEU A 245 -9.60 -5.06 17.28
CA LEU A 245 -9.12 -4.24 18.39
C LEU A 245 -10.12 -4.26 19.56
N GLU A 246 -9.59 -4.38 20.79
CA GLU A 246 -10.41 -4.26 22.00
C GLU A 246 -10.98 -2.85 22.17
N LYS A 247 -10.19 -1.84 21.79
CA LYS A 247 -10.56 -0.42 21.83
C LYS A 247 -10.48 0.20 20.45
N GLN A 248 -11.63 0.61 19.94
CA GLN A 248 -11.74 1.36 18.68
C GLN A 248 -11.15 2.77 18.82
N PRO A 249 -10.48 3.30 17.80
CA PRO A 249 -10.19 4.72 17.73
C PRO A 249 -11.48 5.52 17.51
N GLU A 250 -11.53 6.73 18.04
CA GLU A 250 -12.60 7.70 17.75
C GLU A 250 -12.29 8.48 16.47
N ALA A 251 -11.00 8.76 16.23
CA ALA A 251 -10.54 9.50 15.05
C ALA A 251 -9.34 8.82 14.38
N ILE A 252 -9.32 8.84 13.04
CA ILE A 252 -8.26 8.23 12.22
C ILE A 252 -7.68 9.26 11.26
N VAL A 253 -6.34 9.32 11.20
CA VAL A 253 -5.64 9.98 10.08
C VAL A 253 -5.04 8.91 9.18
N PHE A 254 -5.36 8.93 7.90
CA PHE A 254 -4.80 8.02 6.90
C PHE A 254 -3.94 8.76 5.88
N VAL A 255 -2.76 8.24 5.56
CA VAL A 255 -1.84 8.84 4.58
C VAL A 255 -1.37 7.79 3.58
N ASP A 256 -1.48 8.11 2.29
CA ASP A 256 -1.14 7.22 1.17
C ASP A 256 -0.84 8.06 -0.08
N ASP A 257 0.10 7.62 -0.92
CA ASP A 257 0.48 8.33 -2.15
C ASP A 257 -0.52 8.09 -3.29
N HIS A 258 -1.35 7.06 -3.18
CA HIS A 258 -2.31 6.67 -4.20
C HIS A 258 -3.71 7.17 -3.85
N GLY A 259 -4.18 8.19 -4.58
CA GLY A 259 -5.52 8.77 -4.38
C GLY A 259 -6.67 7.76 -4.42
N ARG A 260 -6.54 6.64 -5.16
CA ARG A 260 -7.52 5.54 -5.13
C ARG A 260 -7.61 4.88 -3.74
N HIS A 261 -6.48 4.65 -3.08
CA HIS A 261 -6.45 4.04 -1.75
C HIS A 261 -6.97 5.00 -0.69
N VAL A 262 -6.61 6.28 -0.78
CA VAL A 262 -7.15 7.38 0.04
C VAL A 262 -8.68 7.38 0.03
N LEU A 263 -9.28 7.44 -1.17
CA LEU A 263 -10.74 7.47 -1.32
C LEU A 263 -11.41 6.19 -0.81
N ARG A 264 -10.80 5.02 -1.01
CA ARG A 264 -11.33 3.73 -0.55
C ARG A 264 -11.32 3.60 0.98
N VAL A 265 -10.30 4.13 1.64
CA VAL A 265 -10.24 4.16 3.11
C VAL A 265 -11.22 5.18 3.66
N TYR A 266 -11.30 6.37 3.06
CA TYR A 266 -12.27 7.40 3.40
C TYR A 266 -13.70 6.88 3.34
N ASP A 267 -14.13 6.31 2.21
CA ASP A 267 -15.48 5.76 2.03
C ASP A 267 -15.79 4.64 3.04
N ALA A 268 -14.82 3.75 3.31
CA ALA A 268 -15.00 2.66 4.27
C ALA A 268 -15.21 3.16 5.71
N LEU A 269 -14.49 4.19 6.14
CA LEU A 269 -14.56 4.70 7.52
C LEU A 269 -15.75 5.64 7.75
N VAL A 270 -16.06 6.52 6.80
CA VAL A 270 -17.21 7.43 6.90
C VAL A 270 -18.52 6.66 7.00
N ARG A 271 -18.67 5.56 6.24
CA ARG A 271 -19.85 4.65 6.35
C ARG A 271 -20.03 4.05 7.73
N ARG A 272 -18.96 3.97 8.52
CA ARG A 272 -18.97 3.48 9.90
C ARG A 272 -19.12 4.57 10.94
N GLY A 273 -19.27 5.83 10.52
CA GLY A 273 -19.34 6.97 11.44
C GLY A 273 -18.03 7.19 12.22
N VAL A 274 -16.91 6.68 11.71
CA VAL A 274 -15.58 6.96 12.26
C VAL A 274 -15.13 8.29 11.70
N GLU A 275 -14.73 9.20 12.59
CA GLU A 275 -14.16 10.47 12.17
C GLU A 275 -12.81 10.23 11.50
N VAL A 276 -12.65 10.73 10.28
CA VAL A 276 -11.47 10.42 9.46
C VAL A 276 -11.01 11.62 8.64
N SER A 277 -9.69 11.86 8.68
CA SER A 277 -9.00 12.71 7.71
C SER A 277 -8.05 11.87 6.87
N THR A 278 -8.23 11.87 5.54
CA THR A 278 -7.35 11.12 4.63
C THR A 278 -6.52 12.06 3.78
N PHE A 279 -5.24 11.76 3.60
CA PHE A 279 -4.28 12.59 2.87
C PHE A 279 -3.70 11.84 1.67
N HIS A 280 -3.93 12.39 0.48
CA HIS A 280 -3.23 12.02 -0.75
C HIS A 280 -1.86 12.70 -0.76
N TYR A 281 -0.83 11.93 -0.46
CA TYR A 281 0.53 12.43 -0.27
C TYR A 281 1.34 12.40 -1.57
N GLN A 282 1.57 13.57 -2.13
CA GLN A 282 2.03 13.77 -3.52
C GLN A 282 3.52 14.15 -3.62
N HIS A 283 4.33 13.82 -2.61
CA HIS A 283 5.72 14.29 -2.56
C HIS A 283 6.59 13.69 -3.67
N GLU A 284 6.39 12.42 -4.00
CA GLU A 284 7.15 11.73 -5.04
C GLU A 284 6.57 11.94 -6.45
N ASP A 285 5.48 12.71 -6.63
CA ASP A 285 4.80 12.91 -7.91
C ASP A 285 5.75 13.37 -9.02
N ASP A 286 6.64 14.32 -8.73
CA ASP A 286 7.60 14.82 -9.72
C ASP A 286 8.58 13.71 -10.13
N ARG A 287 8.94 12.81 -9.21
CA ARG A 287 9.80 11.66 -9.51
C ARG A 287 9.06 10.60 -10.30
N VAL A 288 7.83 10.28 -9.92
CA VAL A 288 6.96 9.35 -10.65
C VAL A 288 6.73 9.86 -12.07
N ALA A 289 6.46 11.15 -12.25
CA ALA A 289 6.31 11.79 -13.56
C ALA A 289 7.61 11.73 -14.38
N ARG A 290 8.76 12.06 -13.76
CA ARG A 290 10.07 11.93 -14.43
C ARG A 290 10.31 10.51 -14.91
N PHE A 291 10.06 9.50 -14.08
CA PHE A 291 10.18 8.12 -14.51
C PHE A 291 9.24 7.82 -15.67
N ARG A 292 7.94 8.13 -15.53
CA ARG A 292 6.91 7.83 -16.53
C ARG A 292 7.28 8.37 -17.92
N TYR A 293 7.71 9.62 -18.00
CA TYR A 293 7.98 10.31 -19.27
C TYR A 293 9.45 10.27 -19.73
N SER A 294 10.35 9.66 -18.96
CA SER A 294 11.75 9.48 -19.37
C SER A 294 11.96 8.19 -20.17
N ASP A 295 13.11 8.14 -20.81
CA ASP A 295 13.63 6.96 -21.50
C ASP A 295 13.96 5.83 -20.52
N LYS A 296 13.44 4.62 -20.78
CA LYS A 296 13.60 3.44 -19.91
C LYS A 296 14.88 2.65 -20.15
N ARG A 297 15.71 3.02 -21.14
CA ARG A 297 16.94 2.27 -21.49
C ARG A 297 17.88 2.04 -20.31
N ASP A 298 18.07 3.03 -19.44
CA ASP A 298 18.98 2.89 -18.28
C ASP A 298 18.46 1.82 -17.30
N VAL A 299 17.18 1.88 -16.91
CA VAL A 299 16.60 0.92 -15.96
C VAL A 299 16.55 -0.49 -16.53
N VAL A 300 16.26 -0.64 -17.83
CA VAL A 300 16.31 -1.94 -18.53
C VAL A 300 17.72 -2.51 -18.53
N ASN A 301 18.73 -1.71 -18.89
CA ASN A 301 20.12 -2.18 -18.93
C ASN A 301 20.65 -2.54 -17.55
N ARG A 302 20.27 -1.79 -16.51
CA ARG A 302 20.62 -2.12 -15.12
C ARG A 302 19.99 -3.43 -14.67
N TRP A 303 18.71 -3.67 -14.98
CA TRP A 303 18.06 -4.94 -14.67
C TRP A 303 18.76 -6.11 -15.35
N ARG A 304 19.00 -6.03 -16.67
CA ARG A 304 19.71 -7.08 -17.42
C ARG A 304 21.08 -7.38 -16.83
N ARG A 305 21.86 -6.33 -16.54
CA ARG A 305 23.20 -6.51 -15.95
C ARG A 305 23.12 -7.19 -14.57
N LEU A 306 22.17 -6.82 -13.73
CA LEU A 306 21.99 -7.47 -12.43
C LEU A 306 21.59 -8.93 -12.61
N HIS A 307 20.63 -9.20 -13.49
CA HIS A 307 20.16 -10.54 -13.80
C HIS A 307 21.30 -11.43 -14.34
N ASP A 308 22.09 -10.94 -15.29
CA ASP A 308 23.23 -11.67 -15.87
C ASP A 308 24.28 -12.04 -14.80
N VAL A 309 24.57 -11.10 -13.88
CA VAL A 309 25.50 -11.37 -12.76
C VAL A 309 24.92 -12.40 -11.80
N LEU A 310 23.62 -12.35 -11.51
CA LEU A 310 22.98 -13.32 -10.63
C LEU A 310 22.96 -14.71 -11.27
N ALA A 311 22.69 -14.81 -12.57
CA ALA A 311 22.78 -16.04 -13.33
C ALA A 311 24.23 -16.59 -13.30
N GLU A 312 25.23 -15.75 -13.59
CA GLU A 312 26.65 -16.14 -13.53
C GLU A 312 27.07 -16.68 -12.16
N VAL A 313 26.63 -16.06 -11.08
CA VAL A 313 27.06 -16.39 -9.71
C VAL A 313 26.30 -17.58 -9.13
N PHE A 314 25.01 -17.72 -9.43
CA PHE A 314 24.12 -18.66 -8.74
C PHE A 314 23.55 -19.78 -9.62
N GLU A 315 23.73 -19.76 -10.95
CA GLU A 315 23.43 -20.94 -11.76
C GLU A 315 24.48 -22.03 -11.50
N ALA A 316 24.02 -23.19 -11.03
CA ALA A 316 24.87 -24.36 -10.91
C ALA A 316 25.29 -24.84 -12.31
N PRO A 317 26.54 -25.32 -12.51
CA PRO A 317 26.86 -26.06 -13.72
C PRO A 317 25.88 -27.23 -13.84
N GLU A 318 25.27 -27.41 -15.02
CA GLU A 318 24.33 -28.50 -15.29
C GLU A 318 24.86 -29.79 -14.67
N ALA A 319 24.05 -30.44 -13.84
CA ALA A 319 24.40 -31.73 -13.27
C ALA A 319 24.66 -32.70 -14.41
N SER A 320 25.94 -32.92 -14.73
CA SER A 320 26.37 -33.97 -15.64
C SER A 320 25.86 -35.28 -15.07
N ASN A 321 24.78 -35.82 -15.65
CA ASN A 321 24.24 -37.13 -15.30
C ASN A 321 25.40 -38.13 -15.24
N PRO A 322 25.77 -38.67 -14.07
CA PRO A 322 26.70 -39.78 -14.05
C PRO A 322 25.95 -40.94 -14.70
N THR A 323 26.43 -41.36 -15.87
CA THR A 323 26.02 -42.59 -16.52
C THR A 323 26.30 -43.72 -15.54
N LEU A 324 25.25 -44.24 -14.90
CA LEU A 324 25.32 -45.46 -14.12
C LEU A 324 25.64 -46.60 -15.09
N GLY A 325 26.91 -47.04 -15.08
CA GLY A 325 27.34 -48.25 -15.75
C GLY A 325 26.57 -49.48 -15.22
N PRO A 326 26.47 -50.55 -16.02
CA PRO A 326 25.60 -51.68 -15.70
C PRO A 326 26.04 -52.36 -14.40
N ALA A 327 25.08 -52.50 -13.48
CA ALA A 327 25.26 -53.18 -12.20
C ALA A 327 25.64 -54.65 -12.43
N ALA A 328 26.78 -55.04 -11.86
CA ALA A 328 27.21 -56.44 -11.79
C ALA A 328 26.21 -57.25 -10.95
N ALA A 329 25.71 -58.34 -11.53
CA ALA A 329 24.89 -59.32 -10.83
C ALA A 329 25.67 -59.94 -9.67
N SER A 330 25.18 -59.78 -8.45
CA SER A 330 25.64 -60.58 -7.31
C SER A 330 24.61 -61.67 -7.01
N SER A 331 25.05 -62.90 -7.23
CA SER A 331 24.39 -64.11 -6.74
C SER A 331 24.58 -64.21 -5.23
N SER A 332 23.50 -64.32 -4.46
CA SER A 332 23.55 -65.01 -3.18
C SER A 332 22.32 -65.89 -3.03
N ALA A 333 22.60 -67.19 -2.98
CA ALA A 333 21.65 -68.25 -2.72
C ALA A 333 21.68 -68.59 -1.23
N GLY A 334 20.50 -68.95 -0.71
CA GLY A 334 20.31 -69.60 0.58
C GLY A 334 19.48 -68.75 1.54
N ALA A 335 18.47 -69.24 2.25
CA ALA A 335 17.83 -70.55 2.31
C ALA A 335 16.59 -70.34 3.19
N ALA A 336 15.47 -71.01 2.92
CA ALA A 336 14.37 -71.13 3.87
C ALA A 336 13.65 -72.49 3.72
N THR A 337 14.02 -73.39 4.63
CA THR A 337 13.20 -74.40 5.35
C THR A 337 12.00 -75.09 4.69
N ALA A 338 12.01 -76.43 4.71
CA ALA A 338 10.92 -77.23 5.31
C ALA A 338 11.35 -78.68 5.64
N ARG A 339 11.14 -79.04 6.92
CA ARG A 339 11.16 -80.37 7.59
C ARG A 339 12.49 -80.86 8.17
#